data_AF-A0AAD5T1M9-F1
#
_entry.id   AF-A0AAD5T1M9-F1
#
_cell.length_a   1.000
_cell.length_b   1.000
_cell.length_c   1.000
_cell.angle_alpha   90.00
_cell.angle_beta   90.00
_cell.angle_gamma   90.00
#
_symmetry.space_group_name_H-M   'P 1'
#
loop_
_entity.id
_entity.type
_entity.pdbx_description
1 polymer ?
#
loop_
_entity_poly.entity_id
_entity_poly.type
_entity_poly.pdbx_seq_one_letter_code
_entity_poly.pdbx_strand_id
1 'polypeptide(L)'
;MLHTLVADNCQITEISGPFAVAMGNLKTLKLRFNFIEAIPYVPQLQTLTHLDLSNNLISQFKPTINAIRALAYLEILDLRENPITTKFYAKKDAGWYDCRETIVRKISASDALPIPGSWKAVDRDFRREMKDKDFVRRFCYRSVLSKTNLKILDGLPFSVQEREMSDEYIKILAKRKQINL
;
A
#
# COMPACT_ATOMS: atom_id res chain seq x y z
N MET A 1 -4.25 -24.46 -11.75
CA MET A 1 -3.29 -23.63 -10.98
C MET A 1 -4.04 -22.45 -10.36
N LEU A 2 -3.85 -22.19 -9.07
CA LEU A 2 -4.54 -21.12 -8.34
C LEU A 2 -3.82 -19.79 -8.58
N HIS A 3 -4.48 -18.84 -9.24
CA HIS A 3 -3.92 -17.52 -9.54
C HIS A 3 -4.35 -16.45 -8.54
N THR A 4 -5.44 -16.71 -7.80
CA THR A 4 -6.02 -15.78 -6.83
C THR A 4 -6.35 -16.52 -5.55
N LEU A 5 -5.89 -16.02 -4.42
CA LEU A 5 -6.25 -16.49 -3.10
C LEU A 5 -6.90 -15.33 -2.32
N VAL A 6 -8.05 -15.62 -1.73
CA VAL A 6 -8.76 -14.71 -0.83
C VAL A 6 -8.99 -15.47 0.47
N ALA A 7 -8.38 -14.98 1.55
CA ALA A 7 -8.54 -15.51 2.90
C ALA A 7 -8.69 -14.34 3.88
N ASP A 8 -9.67 -13.50 3.60
CA ASP A 8 -10.03 -12.36 4.44
C ASP A 8 -10.74 -12.87 5.71
N ASN A 9 -10.44 -12.28 6.86
CA ASN A 9 -11.04 -12.63 8.15
C ASN A 9 -10.88 -14.10 8.56
N CYS A 10 -9.67 -14.65 8.39
CA CYS A 10 -9.33 -16.04 8.70
C CYS A 10 -8.43 -16.19 9.93
N GLN A 11 -8.24 -15.12 10.71
CA GLN A 11 -7.36 -15.11 11.90
C GLN A 11 -5.90 -15.49 11.59
N ILE A 12 -5.44 -15.26 10.35
CA ILE A 12 -4.09 -15.59 9.92
C ILE A 12 -3.10 -14.67 10.62
N THR A 13 -2.06 -15.23 11.23
CA THR A 13 -1.02 -14.47 11.93
C THR A 13 0.26 -14.28 11.11
N GLU A 14 0.47 -15.11 10.08
CA GLU A 14 1.67 -15.04 9.25
C GLU A 14 1.46 -15.61 7.84
N ILE A 15 2.28 -15.14 6.90
CA ILE A 15 2.48 -15.78 5.60
C ILE A 15 3.73 -16.64 5.72
N SER A 16 3.58 -17.95 5.85
CA SER A 16 4.71 -18.84 6.09
C SER A 16 5.58 -19.06 4.83
N GLY A 17 6.86 -19.38 5.04
CA GLY A 17 7.79 -19.73 3.96
C GLY A 17 7.31 -20.90 3.09
N PRO A 18 6.86 -22.04 3.66
CA PRO A 18 6.33 -23.15 2.87
C PRO A 18 5.15 -22.75 1.98
N PHE A 19 4.26 -21.89 2.48
CA PHE A 19 3.17 -21.34 1.68
C PHE A 19 3.71 -20.51 0.50
N ALA A 20 4.66 -19.62 0.76
CA ALA A 20 5.19 -18.73 -0.28
C ALA A 20 5.91 -19.51 -1.40
N VAL A 21 6.62 -20.59 -1.06
CA VAL A 21 7.25 -21.50 -2.02
C VAL A 21 6.19 -22.25 -2.84
N ALA A 22 5.19 -22.84 -2.19
CA ALA A 22 4.14 -23.61 -2.86
C ALA A 22 3.28 -22.74 -3.79
N MET A 23 3.13 -21.46 -3.44
CA MET A 23 2.25 -20.51 -4.12
C MET A 23 3.01 -19.53 -5.04
N GLY A 24 4.18 -19.93 -5.56
CA GLY A 24 5.03 -19.06 -6.40
C GLY A 24 4.35 -18.50 -7.67
N ASN A 25 3.28 -19.14 -8.16
CA ASN A 25 2.49 -18.70 -9.33
C ASN A 25 1.30 -17.78 -9.00
N LEU A 26 1.13 -17.40 -7.73
CA LEU A 26 0.01 -16.60 -7.28
C LEU A 26 0.10 -15.17 -7.81
N LYS A 27 -0.96 -14.71 -8.49
CA LYS A 27 -1.07 -13.36 -9.05
C LYS A 27 -1.76 -12.38 -8.11
N THR A 28 -2.72 -12.86 -7.33
CA THR A 28 -3.50 -12.05 -6.39
C THR A 28 -3.57 -12.72 -5.02
N LEU A 29 -3.21 -11.98 -3.98
CA LEU A 29 -3.33 -12.40 -2.59
C LEU A 29 -4.12 -11.35 -1.80
N LYS A 30 -5.24 -11.76 -1.20
CA LYS A 30 -6.04 -10.92 -0.30
C LYS A 30 -6.13 -11.58 1.06
N LEU A 31 -5.66 -10.86 2.09
CA LEU A 31 -5.56 -11.31 3.47
C LEU A 31 -6.07 -10.22 4.41
N ARG A 32 -7.19 -9.58 4.08
CA ARG A 32 -7.75 -8.49 4.88
C ARG A 32 -8.26 -8.99 6.22
N PHE A 33 -8.29 -8.11 7.22
CA PHE A 33 -8.86 -8.43 8.54
C PHE A 33 -8.25 -9.68 9.16
N ASN A 34 -6.92 -9.76 9.10
CA ASN A 34 -6.14 -10.83 9.74
C ASN A 34 -5.23 -10.20 10.80
N PHE A 35 -4.35 -11.01 11.38
CA PHE A 35 -3.44 -10.62 12.46
C PHE A 35 -1.98 -10.67 12.03
N ILE A 36 -1.70 -10.38 10.75
CA ILE A 36 -0.33 -10.47 10.21
C ILE A 36 0.51 -9.30 10.74
N GLU A 37 1.62 -9.61 11.40
CA GLU A 37 2.54 -8.60 11.98
C GLU A 37 3.73 -8.28 11.07
N ALA A 38 4.13 -9.23 10.22
CA ALA A 38 5.28 -9.11 9.34
C ALA A 38 5.10 -9.92 8.05
N ILE A 39 5.85 -9.55 7.01
CA ILE A 39 5.78 -10.17 5.68
C ILE A 39 7.14 -10.67 5.16
N PRO A 40 7.92 -11.42 5.95
CA PRO A 40 9.30 -11.78 5.58
C PRO A 40 9.37 -12.70 4.34
N TYR A 41 8.33 -13.50 4.07
CA TYR A 41 8.28 -14.46 2.97
C TYR A 41 7.53 -13.97 1.73
N VAL A 42 6.86 -12.81 1.83
CA VAL A 42 6.18 -12.19 0.66
C VAL A 42 7.11 -12.01 -0.54
N PRO A 43 8.41 -11.66 -0.39
CA PRO A 43 9.35 -11.59 -1.52
C PRO A 43 9.49 -12.88 -2.32
N GLN A 44 9.04 -14.04 -1.85
CA GLN A 44 9.09 -15.29 -2.62
C GLN A 44 7.93 -15.41 -3.62
N LEU A 45 6.88 -14.61 -3.45
CA LEU A 45 5.72 -14.55 -4.35
C LEU A 45 6.03 -13.68 -5.58
N GLN A 46 7.06 -14.07 -6.34
CA GLN A 46 7.63 -13.25 -7.42
C GLN A 46 6.66 -12.97 -8.57
N THR A 47 5.57 -13.73 -8.71
CA THR A 47 4.58 -13.49 -9.77
C THR A 47 3.42 -12.57 -9.35
N LEU A 48 3.41 -12.12 -8.09
CA LEU A 48 2.33 -11.37 -7.48
C LEU A 48 2.17 -9.98 -8.13
N THR A 49 0.94 -9.67 -8.52
CA THR A 49 0.55 -8.39 -9.13
C THR A 49 -0.36 -7.58 -8.22
N HIS A 50 -1.09 -8.25 -7.32
CA HIS A 50 -2.05 -7.65 -6.41
C HIS A 50 -1.88 -8.23 -5.00
N LEU A 51 -1.62 -7.36 -4.02
CA LEU A 51 -1.49 -7.71 -2.61
C LEU A 51 -2.38 -6.81 -1.76
N ASP A 52 -3.32 -7.40 -1.02
CA ASP A 52 -4.14 -6.69 -0.06
C ASP A 52 -3.93 -7.24 1.34
N LEU A 53 -3.31 -6.41 2.18
CA LEU A 53 -3.00 -6.69 3.58
C LEU A 53 -3.68 -5.65 4.49
N SER A 54 -4.74 -4.99 4.01
CA SER A 54 -5.44 -3.99 4.81
C SER A 54 -6.07 -4.59 6.06
N ASN A 55 -6.13 -3.82 7.16
CA ASN A 55 -6.58 -4.31 8.47
C ASN A 55 -5.77 -5.54 8.94
N ASN A 56 -4.48 -5.33 9.17
CA ASN A 56 -3.57 -6.29 9.80
C ASN A 56 -2.74 -5.56 10.88
N LEU A 57 -1.71 -6.22 11.43
CA LEU A 57 -0.90 -5.71 12.54
C LEU A 57 0.52 -5.30 12.10
N ILE A 58 0.73 -5.03 10.81
CA ILE A 58 2.05 -4.71 10.25
C ILE A 58 2.56 -3.37 10.78
N SER A 59 3.66 -3.41 11.54
CA SER A 59 4.19 -2.25 12.25
C SER A 59 5.60 -1.84 11.81
N GLN A 60 6.39 -2.78 11.30
CA GLN A 60 7.80 -2.55 10.99
C GLN A 60 7.98 -1.89 9.62
N PHE A 61 8.48 -0.65 9.59
CA PHE A 61 8.63 0.10 8.34
C PHE A 61 9.66 -0.51 7.38
N LYS A 62 10.95 -0.53 7.78
CA LYS A 62 12.06 -0.90 6.89
C LYS A 62 11.96 -2.33 6.33
N PRO A 63 11.65 -3.37 7.13
CA PRO A 63 11.45 -4.73 6.62
C PRO A 63 10.29 -4.83 5.63
N THR A 64 9.16 -4.18 5.92
CA THR A 64 7.99 -4.18 5.05
C THR A 64 8.31 -3.53 3.70
N ILE A 65 8.93 -2.36 3.68
CA ILE A 65 9.28 -1.67 2.43
C ILE A 65 10.29 -2.46 1.61
N ASN A 66 11.29 -3.08 2.24
CA ASN A 66 12.24 -3.95 1.55
C ASN A 66 11.55 -5.17 0.93
N ALA A 67 10.61 -5.78 1.65
CA ALA A 67 9.86 -6.92 1.14
C ALA A 67 9.01 -6.55 -0.09
N ILE A 68 8.31 -5.42 -0.04
CA ILE A 68 7.51 -4.93 -1.17
C ILE A 68 8.38 -4.58 -2.37
N ARG A 69 9.53 -3.93 -2.18
CA ARG A 69 10.45 -3.56 -3.27
C ARG A 69 11.05 -4.78 -3.98
N ALA A 70 11.08 -5.95 -3.33
CA ALA A 70 11.57 -7.19 -3.93
C ALA A 70 10.55 -7.85 -4.88
N LEU A 71 9.30 -7.37 -4.92
CA LEU A 71 8.27 -7.88 -5.82
C LEU A 71 8.29 -7.13 -7.15
N ALA A 72 8.92 -7.74 -8.16
CA ALA A 72 9.13 -7.10 -9.45
C ALA A 72 7.84 -6.79 -10.22
N TYR A 73 6.76 -7.53 -10.01
CA TYR A 73 5.52 -7.39 -10.79
C TYR A 73 4.34 -6.83 -10.00
N LEU A 74 4.56 -6.39 -8.75
CA LEU A 74 3.47 -5.89 -7.92
C LEU A 74 2.97 -4.55 -8.45
N GLU A 75 1.69 -4.49 -8.81
CA GLU A 75 1.04 -3.31 -9.37
C GLU A 75 0.05 -2.66 -8.39
N ILE A 76 -0.59 -3.45 -7.52
CA ILE A 76 -1.56 -2.95 -6.54
C ILE A 76 -1.20 -3.45 -5.15
N LEU A 77 -1.04 -2.50 -4.23
CA LEU A 77 -0.79 -2.75 -2.81
C LEU A 77 -1.76 -1.98 -1.95
N ASP A 78 -2.28 -2.65 -0.91
CA ASP A 78 -3.04 -2.01 0.15
C ASP A 78 -2.53 -2.46 1.52
N LEU A 79 -2.01 -1.51 2.29
CA LEU A 79 -1.51 -1.65 3.65
C LEU A 79 -2.28 -0.74 4.62
N ARG A 80 -3.43 -0.17 4.22
CA ARG A 80 -4.24 0.69 5.10
C ARG A 80 -4.68 -0.06 6.35
N GLU A 81 -4.95 0.68 7.42
CA GLU A 81 -5.36 0.10 8.70
C GLU A 81 -4.35 -0.92 9.25
N ASN A 82 -3.06 -0.66 8.99
CA ASN A 82 -1.95 -1.32 9.69
C ASN A 82 -1.20 -0.26 10.50
N PRO A 83 -0.58 -0.61 11.64
CA PRO A 83 0.21 0.34 12.44
C PRO A 83 1.20 1.18 11.62
N ILE A 84 1.82 0.61 10.58
CA ILE A 84 2.72 1.32 9.65
C ILE A 84 2.05 2.47 8.88
N THR A 85 0.73 2.42 8.64
CA THR A 85 -0.04 3.42 7.85
C THR A 85 -1.16 4.14 8.62
N THR A 86 -1.43 3.80 9.89
CA THR A 86 -2.53 4.39 10.69
C THR A 86 -2.55 5.92 10.76
N LYS A 87 -1.40 6.58 10.58
CA LYS A 87 -1.30 8.06 10.58
C LYS A 87 -1.30 8.67 9.18
N PHE A 88 -1.26 7.85 8.14
CA PHE A 88 -1.17 8.29 6.76
C PHE A 88 -2.54 8.53 6.14
N TYR A 89 -3.57 7.90 6.66
CA TYR A 89 -4.91 7.94 6.08
C TYR A 89 -5.96 8.23 7.16
N ALA A 90 -7.08 8.80 6.75
CA ALA A 90 -8.23 8.97 7.62
C ALA A 90 -8.68 7.61 8.16
N LYS A 91 -8.98 7.54 9.45
CA LYS A 91 -9.56 6.34 10.05
C LYS A 91 -10.92 6.11 9.42
N LYS A 92 -11.20 4.86 9.05
CA LYS A 92 -12.54 4.49 8.59
C LYS A 92 -13.54 4.62 9.75
N ASP A 93 -14.46 5.56 9.65
CA ASP A 93 -15.80 5.31 10.18
C ASP A 93 -16.42 4.19 9.32
N ALA A 94 -17.18 3.28 9.94
CA ALA A 94 -17.50 1.92 9.49
C ALA A 94 -18.22 1.72 8.13
N GLY A 95 -18.20 2.66 7.19
CA GLY A 95 -18.94 2.62 5.92
C GLY A 95 -18.12 2.43 4.63
N TRP A 96 -16.78 2.47 4.66
CA TRP A 96 -15.96 2.55 3.43
C TRP A 96 -15.31 1.22 2.99
N TYR A 97 -15.98 0.08 3.19
CA TYR A 97 -15.39 -1.24 2.94
C TYR A 97 -15.19 -1.61 1.46
N ASP A 98 -15.60 -0.78 0.51
CA ASP A 98 -15.52 -1.17 -0.90
C ASP A 98 -14.50 -0.37 -1.69
N CYS A 99 -13.25 -0.84 -1.67
CA CYS A 99 -12.22 -0.34 -2.58
C CYS A 99 -12.13 -1.17 -3.87
N ARG A 100 -13.16 -1.95 -4.23
CA ARG A 100 -13.08 -2.82 -5.43
C ARG A 100 -14.25 -2.78 -6.41
N GLU A 101 -15.47 -2.39 -6.07
CA GLU A 101 -16.54 -2.38 -7.10
C GLU A 101 -16.41 -1.23 -8.11
N THR A 102 -15.82 -0.09 -7.75
CA THR A 102 -15.90 1.12 -8.61
C THR A 102 -14.62 1.45 -9.40
N ILE A 103 -13.42 1.13 -8.89
CA ILE A 103 -12.17 1.62 -9.49
C ILE A 103 -11.69 0.77 -10.68
N VAL A 104 -11.91 -0.54 -10.67
CA VAL A 104 -11.44 -1.42 -11.76
C VAL A 104 -12.26 -1.22 -13.05
N ARG A 105 -13.52 -0.76 -12.94
CA ARG A 105 -14.40 -0.52 -14.11
C ARG A 105 -14.21 0.85 -14.77
N LYS A 106 -13.48 1.79 -14.19
CA LYS A 106 -13.40 3.19 -14.67
C LYS A 106 -11.98 3.77 -14.75
N ILE A 107 -10.98 2.96 -15.12
CA ILE A 107 -9.71 3.52 -15.63
C ILE A 107 -9.94 3.99 -17.08
N SER A 108 -10.71 5.07 -17.23
CA SER A 108 -10.90 5.85 -18.45
C SER A 108 -11.55 7.19 -18.09
N ALA A 109 -10.82 8.08 -17.43
CA ALA A 109 -11.05 9.53 -17.49
C ALA A 109 -9.97 10.25 -16.68
N SER A 110 -9.10 10.99 -17.38
CA SER A 110 -7.95 11.69 -16.83
C SER A 110 -8.30 12.94 -16.01
N ASP A 111 -9.51 13.52 -16.10
CA ASP A 111 -9.71 14.90 -15.63
C ASP A 111 -11.02 15.18 -14.86
N ALA A 112 -11.63 14.17 -14.22
CA ALA A 112 -12.82 14.40 -13.39
C ALA A 112 -12.44 14.82 -11.95
N LEU A 113 -13.10 15.88 -11.45
CA LEU A 113 -13.10 16.25 -10.03
C LEU A 113 -13.37 15.00 -9.16
N PRO A 114 -12.71 14.84 -8.00
CA PRO A 114 -12.98 13.72 -7.11
C PRO A 114 -14.47 13.70 -6.77
N ILE A 115 -15.16 12.61 -7.10
CA ILE A 115 -16.57 12.39 -6.72
C ILE A 115 -16.66 12.66 -5.21
N PRO A 116 -17.57 13.53 -4.73
CA PRO A 116 -17.77 13.73 -3.29
C PRO A 116 -17.97 12.37 -2.59
N GLY A 117 -17.20 12.12 -1.53
CA GLY A 117 -17.16 10.81 -0.86
C GLY A 117 -16.19 9.79 -1.46
N SER A 118 -15.56 10.05 -2.62
CA SER A 118 -14.50 9.18 -3.14
C SER A 118 -13.28 9.18 -2.23
N TRP A 119 -12.55 8.05 -2.21
CA TRP A 119 -11.33 7.92 -1.42
C TRP A 119 -10.31 9.03 -1.71
N LYS A 120 -10.21 9.50 -2.96
CA LYS A 120 -9.32 10.60 -3.35
C LYS A 120 -9.75 11.94 -2.74
N ALA A 121 -11.06 12.18 -2.59
CA ALA A 121 -11.58 13.37 -1.92
C ALA A 121 -11.28 13.32 -0.42
N VAL A 122 -11.62 12.20 0.24
CA VAL A 122 -11.34 11.96 1.66
C VAL A 122 -9.85 12.12 1.97
N ASP A 123 -9.00 11.53 1.13
CA ASP A 123 -7.56 11.64 1.29
C ASP A 123 -7.02 13.07 1.13
N ARG A 124 -7.55 13.84 0.17
CA ARG A 124 -7.18 15.24 0.00
C ARG A 124 -7.54 16.06 1.23
N ASP A 125 -8.73 15.84 1.78
CA ASP A 125 -9.22 16.62 2.91
C ASP A 125 -8.45 16.24 4.18
N PHE A 126 -8.19 14.94 4.41
CA PHE A 126 -7.34 14.46 5.50
C PHE A 126 -5.90 15.03 5.46
N ARG A 127 -5.30 15.14 4.26
CA ARG A 127 -3.95 15.71 4.11
C ARG A 127 -3.86 17.17 4.54
N ARG A 128 -4.96 17.94 4.50
CA ARG A 128 -4.97 19.34 4.94
C ARG A 128 -4.89 19.48 6.46
N GLU A 129 -5.33 18.45 7.18
CA GLU A 129 -5.37 18.39 8.64
C GLU A 129 -4.19 17.61 9.25
N MET A 130 -3.34 17.02 8.39
CA MET A 130 -2.24 16.16 8.79
C MET A 130 -1.09 16.97 9.41
N LYS A 131 -0.55 16.48 10.53
CA LYS A 131 0.66 17.05 11.15
C LYS A 131 1.86 16.91 10.23
N ASP A 132 2.72 17.93 10.16
CA ASP A 132 3.92 17.96 9.30
C ASP A 132 4.77 16.69 9.39
N LYS A 133 5.00 16.18 10.62
CA LYS A 133 5.80 14.97 10.84
C LYS A 133 5.20 13.73 10.16
N ASP A 134 3.88 13.58 10.23
CA ASP A 134 3.18 12.43 9.65
C ASP A 134 3.04 12.62 8.13
N PHE A 135 2.90 13.86 7.66
CA PHE A 135 2.98 14.20 6.23
C PHE A 135 4.31 13.81 5.62
N VAL A 136 5.43 14.19 6.24
CA VAL A 136 6.78 13.83 5.78
C VAL A 136 6.98 12.31 5.76
N ARG A 137 6.50 11.60 6.78
CA ARG A 137 6.57 10.13 6.83
C ARG A 137 5.77 9.46 5.73
N ARG A 138 4.51 9.87 5.55
CA ARG A 138 3.65 9.38 4.48
C ARG A 138 4.26 9.67 3.11
N PHE A 139 4.78 10.88 2.93
CA PHE A 139 5.44 11.28 1.71
C PHE A 139 6.60 10.33 1.40
N CYS A 140 7.48 10.06 2.36
CA CYS A 140 8.61 9.14 2.16
C CYS A 140 8.18 7.71 1.89
N TYR A 141 7.17 7.23 2.62
CA TYR A 141 6.55 5.94 2.38
C TYR A 141 6.14 5.78 0.91
N ARG A 142 5.43 6.77 0.37
CA ARG A 142 5.00 6.76 -1.02
C ARG A 142 6.16 6.96 -1.99
N SER A 143 7.09 7.89 -1.74
CA SER A 143 8.24 8.16 -2.62
C SER A 143 9.23 7.00 -2.72
N VAL A 144 9.37 6.17 -1.67
CA VAL A 144 10.20 4.97 -1.76
C VAL A 144 9.50 3.90 -2.60
N LEU A 145 8.18 3.76 -2.46
CA LEU A 145 7.37 2.78 -3.20
C LEU A 145 7.06 3.22 -4.63
N SER A 146 7.12 4.52 -4.94
CA SER A 146 6.95 5.06 -6.30
C SER A 146 8.05 4.61 -7.27
N LYS A 147 9.16 4.09 -6.75
CA LYS A 147 10.28 3.51 -7.51
C LYS A 147 10.06 2.04 -7.91
N THR A 148 8.91 1.48 -7.53
CA THR A 148 8.51 0.11 -7.91
C THR A 148 7.51 0.14 -9.06
N ASN A 149 7.08 -1.05 -9.51
CA ASN A 149 6.04 -1.20 -10.54
C ASN A 149 4.61 -0.97 -10.01
N LEU A 150 4.45 -0.57 -8.75
CA LEU A 150 3.15 -0.24 -8.16
C LEU A 150 2.48 0.88 -8.95
N LYS A 151 1.26 0.63 -9.44
CA LYS A 151 0.38 1.63 -10.06
C LYS A 151 -0.52 2.27 -9.01
N ILE A 152 -1.01 1.47 -8.06
CA ILE A 152 -1.93 1.89 -6.99
C ILE A 152 -1.37 1.47 -5.64
N LEU A 153 -1.28 2.43 -4.72
CA LEU A 153 -0.84 2.23 -3.35
C LEU A 153 -1.92 2.78 -2.40
N ASP A 154 -2.44 1.91 -1.54
CA ASP A 154 -3.44 2.26 -0.52
C ASP A 154 -4.70 2.90 -1.13
N GLY A 155 -5.10 2.41 -2.29
CA GLY A 155 -6.24 2.92 -3.06
C GLY A 155 -5.98 4.24 -3.79
N LEU A 156 -4.75 4.77 -3.79
CA LEU A 156 -4.36 6.00 -4.48
C LEU A 156 -3.37 5.69 -5.61
N PRO A 157 -3.63 6.13 -6.86
CA PRO A 157 -2.69 5.96 -7.95
C PRO A 157 -1.44 6.84 -7.74
N PHE A 158 -0.30 6.41 -8.26
CA PHE A 158 0.86 7.27 -8.40
C PHE A 158 0.68 8.23 -9.57
N SER A 159 0.93 9.52 -9.36
CA SER A 159 1.03 10.49 -10.46
C SER A 159 2.44 10.48 -11.07
N VAL A 160 2.56 10.96 -12.31
CA VAL A 160 3.86 11.14 -12.98
C VAL A 160 4.76 12.07 -12.15
N GLN A 161 4.20 13.19 -11.69
CA GLN A 161 4.88 14.16 -10.84
C GLN A 161 5.41 13.53 -9.54
N GLU A 162 4.62 12.67 -8.90
CA GLU A 162 5.04 11.98 -7.68
C GLU A 162 6.26 11.10 -7.93
N ARG A 163 6.32 10.39 -9.07
CA ARG A 163 7.48 9.56 -9.44
C ARG A 163 8.72 10.40 -9.76
N GLU A 164 8.58 11.43 -10.58
CA GLU A 164 9.70 12.27 -11.03
C GLU A 164 10.35 13.00 -9.85
N MET A 165 9.53 13.54 -8.94
CA MET A 165 10.05 14.36 -7.84
C MET A 165 10.53 13.54 -6.64
N SER A 166 10.22 12.24 -6.58
CA SER A 166 10.53 11.39 -5.42
C SER A 166 12.01 11.42 -5.03
N ASP A 167 12.92 11.44 -6.01
CA ASP A 167 14.37 11.47 -5.76
C ASP A 167 14.85 12.81 -5.18
N GLU A 168 14.34 13.93 -5.69
CA GLU A 168 14.72 15.25 -5.22
C GLU A 168 14.26 15.47 -3.78
N TYR A 169 13.03 15.09 -3.47
CA TYR A 169 12.49 15.25 -2.12
C TYR A 169 13.18 14.35 -1.10
N ILE A 170 13.49 13.10 -1.45
CA ILE A 170 14.26 12.21 -0.57
C ILE A 170 15.64 12.82 -0.25
N LYS A 171 16.31 13.40 -1.25
CA LYS A 171 17.60 14.10 -1.05
C LYS A 171 17.46 15.29 -0.09
N ILE A 172 16.41 16.10 -0.24
CA ILE A 172 16.15 17.26 0.64
C ILE A 172 15.93 16.81 2.08
N LEU A 173 15.14 15.77 2.30
CA LEU A 173 14.80 15.26 3.63
C LEU A 173 16.00 14.61 4.33
N ALA A 174 16.83 13.89 3.58
CA ALA A 174 18.09 13.34 4.08
C ALA A 174 19.06 14.45 4.52
N LYS A 175 19.19 15.53 3.73
CA LYS A 175 20.04 16.69 4.08
C LYS A 175 19.58 17.41 5.35
N ARG A 176 18.26 17.44 5.63
CA ARG A 176 17.69 18.11 6.80
C ARG A 176 17.76 17.28 8.09
N LYS A 177 18.37 16.08 8.08
CA LYS A 177 18.35 15.10 9.19
C LYS A 177 16.93 14.78 9.71
N GLN A 178 15.91 14.97 8.88
CA GLN A 178 14.51 14.74 9.30
C GLN A 178 14.15 13.24 9.23
N ILE A 179 15.02 12.41 8.63
CA ILE A 179 14.76 10.99 8.36
C ILE A 179 16.07 10.20 8.42
N ASN A 180 16.12 9.12 9.22
CA ASN A 180 17.09 8.05 9.07
C ASN A 180 16.42 6.93 8.27
N LEU A 181 16.88 6.72 7.03
CA LEU A 181 16.36 5.68 6.12
C LEU A 181 16.98 4.31 6.40
#